data_AF-A0A2J0N7T1-F1
#
_entry.id   AF-A0A2J0N7T1-F1
#
_cell.length_a   1.000
_cell.length_b   1.000
_cell.length_c   1.000
_cell.angle_alpha   90.00
_cell.angle_beta   90.00
_cell.angle_gamma   90.00
#
_symmetry.space_group_name_H-M   'P 1'
#
loop_
_entity.id
_entity.type
_entity.pdbx_description
1 polymer ?
#
loop_
_entity_poly.entity_id
_entity_poly.type
_entity_poly.pdbx_seq_one_letter_code
_entity_poly.pdbx_strand_id
1 'polypeptide(L)'
;MRSHKRKAVQKDALQENQHKKSPGKLKKAKLYPNAGINNRLERLNITPISNVVTMFDLLKRPGVNFNMLEKISKDGKIALSDREIQEVEIEIKYKGFIDRQLKEIENFRKIEHIKIPGGFEFKDAPGLSKEIVEKLSRIRPVNLGQASRISGVTPVAISILMVYLKKWKNLRDTKTN
;
A
#
# COMPACT_ATOMS: atom_id res chain seq x y z
N MET A 1 34.84 -6.21 22.44
CA MET A 1 33.96 -6.26 21.24
C MET A 1 32.47 -5.91 21.45
N ARG A 2 32.00 -5.53 22.66
CA ARG A 2 30.57 -5.19 22.91
C ARG A 2 30.18 -3.71 22.69
N SER A 3 31.14 -2.82 22.47
CA SER A 3 30.90 -1.36 22.38
C SER A 3 30.43 -0.88 21.00
N HIS A 4 30.86 -1.53 19.91
CA HIS A 4 30.50 -1.09 18.54
C HIS A 4 29.08 -1.49 18.11
N LYS A 5 28.51 -2.59 18.63
CA LYS A 5 27.13 -3.00 18.32
C LYS A 5 26.06 -2.05 18.88
N ARG A 6 26.31 -1.40 20.02
CA ARG A 6 25.38 -0.43 20.62
C ARG A 6 25.27 0.88 19.83
N LYS A 7 26.36 1.36 19.23
CA LYS A 7 26.35 2.60 18.43
C LYS A 7 25.60 2.46 17.08
N ALA A 8 25.60 1.28 16.47
CA ALA A 8 24.88 1.02 15.21
C ALA A 8 23.36 0.97 15.43
N VAL A 9 22.90 0.19 16.41
CA VAL A 9 21.46 0.08 16.77
C VAL A 9 20.89 1.43 17.22
N GLN A 10 21.69 2.25 17.89
CA GLN A 10 21.27 3.58 18.33
C GLN A 10 21.21 4.60 17.18
N LYS A 11 22.06 4.47 16.14
CA LYS A 11 21.98 5.26 14.90
C LYS A 11 20.74 4.90 14.07
N ASP A 12 20.43 3.62 13.96
CA ASP A 12 19.25 3.15 13.21
C ASP A 12 17.95 3.60 13.90
N ALA A 13 17.86 3.48 15.22
CA ALA A 13 16.70 3.97 16.00
C ALA A 13 16.58 5.52 16.01
N LEU A 14 17.70 6.24 15.88
CA LEU A 14 17.70 7.70 15.68
C LEU A 14 17.25 8.09 14.27
N GLN A 15 17.64 7.33 13.23
CA GLN A 15 17.19 7.55 11.85
C GLN A 15 15.69 7.25 11.69
N GLU A 16 15.21 6.15 12.26
CA GLU A 16 13.82 5.73 12.22
C GLU A 16 12.86 6.68 12.97
N ASN A 17 13.34 7.34 14.05
CA ASN A 17 12.58 8.38 14.75
C ASN A 17 12.61 9.75 14.04
N GLN A 18 13.61 10.02 13.20
CA GLN A 18 13.69 11.26 12.42
C GLN A 18 12.72 11.20 11.22
N HIS A 19 12.59 10.04 10.57
CA HIS A 19 11.64 9.82 9.46
C HIS A 19 10.16 10.07 9.84
N LYS A 20 9.79 9.91 11.12
CA LYS A 20 8.42 10.18 11.59
C LYS A 20 8.13 11.66 11.88
N LYS A 21 9.16 12.52 12.02
CA LYS A 21 8.98 13.93 12.43
C LYS A 21 8.81 14.90 11.25
N SER A 22 9.45 14.64 10.12
CA SER A 22 9.54 15.55 8.96
C SER A 22 8.21 15.92 8.30
N PRO A 23 7.31 14.98 7.94
CA PRO A 23 5.99 15.35 7.42
C PRO A 23 5.12 16.04 8.49
N GLY A 24 5.50 15.96 9.77
CA GLY A 24 4.76 16.50 10.90
C GLY A 24 4.56 18.02 10.82
N LYS A 25 5.53 18.77 10.29
CA LYS A 25 5.38 20.24 10.12
C LYS A 25 4.33 20.56 9.05
N LEU A 26 4.43 19.96 7.87
CA LEU A 26 3.47 20.18 6.78
C LEU A 26 2.08 19.63 7.06
N LYS A 27 1.98 18.54 7.82
CA LYS A 27 0.70 17.97 8.31
C LYS A 27 0.04 18.84 9.38
N LYS A 28 0.77 19.75 10.03
CA LYS A 28 0.24 20.72 11.00
C LYS A 28 -0.09 22.08 10.39
N ALA A 29 0.62 22.47 9.32
CA ALA A 29 0.40 23.73 8.63
C ALA A 29 -0.92 23.73 7.86
N LYS A 30 -1.97 24.28 8.47
CA LYS A 30 -3.33 24.35 7.93
C LYS A 30 -3.54 25.61 7.09
N LEU A 31 -4.26 25.45 5.98
CA LEU A 31 -4.75 26.49 5.11
C LEU A 31 -6.27 26.51 5.21
N TYR A 32 -6.80 27.69 5.54
CA TYR A 32 -8.23 27.93 5.66
C TYR A 32 -8.77 28.49 4.34
N PRO A 33 -9.94 28.04 3.86
CA PRO A 33 -10.54 28.54 2.64
C PRO A 33 -10.94 30.01 2.86
N ASN A 34 -10.20 30.92 2.24
CA ASN A 34 -10.51 32.35 2.21
C ASN A 34 -10.05 32.94 0.87
N ALA A 35 -10.62 34.09 0.51
CA ALA A 35 -10.34 34.77 -0.77
C ALA A 35 -8.84 34.99 -0.99
N GLY A 36 -8.08 35.40 0.04
CA GLY A 36 -6.64 35.63 -0.08
C GLY A 36 -5.85 34.36 -0.42
N ILE A 37 -6.20 33.22 0.19
CA ILE A 37 -5.56 31.93 -0.10
C ILE A 37 -5.98 31.41 -1.47
N ASN A 38 -7.28 31.41 -1.79
CA ASN A 38 -7.77 30.91 -3.08
C ASN A 38 -7.21 31.74 -4.25
N ASN A 39 -7.12 33.08 -4.12
CA ASN A 39 -6.48 33.93 -5.11
C ASN A 39 -4.97 33.65 -5.28
N ARG A 40 -4.27 33.18 -4.23
CA ARG A 40 -2.87 32.73 -4.34
C ARG A 40 -2.77 31.38 -5.04
N LEU A 41 -3.68 30.45 -4.73
CA LEU A 41 -3.73 29.13 -5.38
C LEU A 41 -4.01 29.26 -6.88
N GLU A 42 -4.98 30.09 -7.26
CA GLU A 42 -5.34 30.32 -8.67
C GLU A 42 -4.17 30.91 -9.46
N ARG A 43 -3.43 31.89 -8.90
CA ARG A 43 -2.23 32.45 -9.53
C ARG A 43 -1.11 31.44 -9.74
N LEU A 44 -1.13 30.33 -9.01
CA LEU A 44 -0.17 29.23 -9.14
C LEU A 44 -0.75 28.06 -9.96
N ASN A 45 -1.92 28.24 -10.60
CA ASN A 45 -2.67 27.20 -11.30
C ASN A 45 -3.02 25.99 -10.42
N ILE A 46 -3.24 26.22 -9.13
CA ILE A 46 -3.66 25.21 -8.18
C ILE A 46 -5.16 25.37 -7.93
N THR A 47 -5.90 24.27 -7.96
CA THR A 47 -7.35 24.28 -7.68
C THR A 47 -7.64 24.93 -6.33
N PRO A 48 -8.62 25.85 -6.22
CA PRO A 48 -9.04 26.43 -4.95
C PRO A 48 -9.43 25.39 -3.91
N ILE A 49 -9.45 25.80 -2.64
CA ILE A 49 -9.89 24.95 -1.54
C ILE A 49 -11.24 25.43 -1.01
N SER A 50 -12.12 24.46 -0.74
CA SER A 50 -13.44 24.68 -0.11
C SER A 50 -13.48 24.28 1.36
N ASN A 51 -12.54 23.42 1.80
CA ASN A 51 -12.39 22.96 3.18
C ASN A 51 -10.98 23.28 3.68
N VAL A 52 -10.79 23.22 5.00
CA VAL A 52 -9.46 23.35 5.61
C VAL A 52 -8.58 22.18 5.15
N VAL A 53 -7.42 22.48 4.55
CA VAL A 53 -6.44 21.48 4.10
C VAL A 53 -5.07 21.76 4.71
N THR A 54 -4.20 20.76 4.76
CA THR A 54 -2.80 20.99 5.15
C THR A 54 -1.93 21.28 3.92
N MET A 55 -0.77 21.89 4.13
CA MET A 55 0.23 22.04 3.05
C MET A 55 0.67 20.67 2.50
N PHE A 56 0.69 19.64 3.35
CA PHE A 56 0.94 18.26 2.91
C PHE A 56 -0.13 17.74 1.95
N ASP A 57 -1.40 18.09 2.17
CA ASP A 57 -2.49 17.69 1.28
C ASP A 57 -2.45 18.43 -0.06
N LEU A 58 -1.96 19.68 -0.08
CA LEU A 58 -1.72 20.39 -1.33
C LEU A 58 -0.60 19.73 -2.16
N LEU A 59 0.50 19.29 -1.54
CA LEU A 59 1.60 18.62 -2.27
C LEU A 59 1.20 17.27 -2.89
N LYS A 60 0.13 16.63 -2.41
CA LYS A 60 -0.41 15.42 -3.05
C LYS A 60 -1.11 15.72 -4.37
N ARG A 61 -1.45 16.99 -4.65
CA ARG A 61 -2.13 17.37 -5.88
C ARG A 61 -1.15 17.36 -7.06
N PRO A 62 -1.56 16.87 -8.24
CA PRO A 62 -0.72 16.89 -9.43
C PRO A 62 -0.20 18.31 -9.73
N GLY A 63 1.09 18.42 -10.05
CA GLY A 63 1.72 19.69 -10.43
C GLY A 63 2.13 20.60 -9.26
N VAL A 64 1.77 20.29 -8.01
CA VAL A 64 2.16 21.09 -6.85
C VAL A 64 3.55 20.67 -6.35
N ASN A 65 4.42 21.65 -6.14
CA ASN A 65 5.78 21.45 -5.61
C ASN A 65 6.09 22.35 -4.41
N PHE A 66 7.24 22.14 -3.78
CA PHE A 66 7.66 22.89 -2.59
C PHE A 66 7.78 24.41 -2.85
N ASN A 67 8.31 24.82 -4.01
CA ASN A 67 8.43 26.24 -4.36
C ASN A 67 7.06 26.93 -4.44
N MET A 68 6.02 26.21 -4.87
CA MET A 68 4.64 26.74 -4.85
C MET A 68 4.12 26.87 -3.42
N LEU A 69 4.41 25.92 -2.54
CA LEU A 69 3.99 26.02 -1.15
C LEU A 69 4.61 27.22 -0.43
N GLU A 70 5.89 27.53 -0.69
CA GLU A 70 6.55 28.70 -0.12
C GLU A 70 5.84 30.01 -0.48
N LYS A 71 5.36 30.12 -1.74
CA LYS A 71 4.59 31.28 -2.22
C LYS A 71 3.18 31.36 -1.61
N ILE A 72 2.63 30.24 -1.15
CA ILE A 72 1.31 30.20 -0.49
C ILE A 72 1.44 30.58 0.99
N SER A 73 2.52 30.13 1.65
CA SER A 73 2.79 30.41 3.06
C SER A 73 2.78 31.93 3.34
N LYS A 74 2.09 32.35 4.40
CA LYS A 74 2.04 33.77 4.78
C LYS A 74 3.41 34.28 5.28
N ASP A 75 4.25 33.39 5.79
CA ASP A 75 5.51 33.73 6.48
C ASP A 75 6.77 33.47 5.62
N GLY A 76 6.60 33.19 4.33
CA GLY A 76 7.68 33.24 3.33
C GLY A 76 8.75 32.16 3.40
N LYS A 77 8.78 31.28 4.41
CA LYS A 77 9.65 30.09 4.44
C LYS A 77 8.97 28.92 5.12
N ILE A 78 8.94 27.77 4.45
CA ILE A 78 8.71 26.51 5.12
C ILE A 78 10.08 26.07 5.61
N ALA A 79 10.35 26.19 6.91
CA ALA A 79 11.63 25.80 7.50
C ALA A 79 11.80 24.27 7.50
N LEU A 80 12.04 23.71 6.31
CA LEU A 80 12.41 22.33 6.06
C LEU A 80 13.84 22.28 5.52
N SER A 81 14.61 21.32 6.00
CA SER A 81 15.88 20.90 5.43
C SER A 81 15.66 20.09 4.15
N ASP A 82 16.70 19.97 3.32
CA ASP A 82 16.67 19.13 2.10
C ASP A 82 16.27 17.68 2.41
N ARG A 83 16.70 17.16 3.57
CA ARG A 83 16.29 15.84 4.04
C ARG A 83 14.80 15.76 4.34
N GLU A 84 14.23 16.76 5.02
CA GLU A 84 12.79 16.81 5.31
C GLU A 84 11.97 16.90 4.01
N ILE A 85 12.45 17.64 3.01
CA ILE A 85 11.85 17.74 1.67
C ILE A 85 11.86 16.37 0.97
N GLN A 86 13.02 15.71 0.91
CA GLN A 86 13.16 14.38 0.31
C GLN A 86 12.26 13.35 0.98
N GLU A 87 12.17 13.35 2.31
CA GLU A 87 11.30 12.42 3.04
C GLU A 87 9.82 12.63 2.72
N VAL A 88 9.36 13.88 2.61
CA VAL A 88 8.00 14.20 2.20
C VAL A 88 7.75 13.80 0.74
N GLU A 89 8.70 14.03 -0.17
CA GLU A 89 8.60 13.56 -1.54
C GLU A 89 8.48 12.03 -1.61
N ILE A 90 9.25 11.31 -0.81
CA ILE A 90 9.17 9.85 -0.71
C ILE A 90 7.76 9.44 -0.25
N GLU A 91 7.25 10.10 0.81
CA GLU A 91 5.92 9.81 1.34
C GLU A 91 4.80 10.10 0.33
N ILE A 92 4.93 11.14 -0.48
CA ILE A 92 3.88 11.52 -1.44
C ILE A 92 3.96 10.68 -2.71
N LYS A 93 5.15 10.49 -3.27
CA LYS A 93 5.34 9.81 -4.57
C LYS A 93 5.31 8.29 -4.44
N TYR A 94 5.85 7.74 -3.36
CA TYR A 94 6.12 6.29 -3.28
C TYR A 94 5.29 5.54 -2.25
N LYS A 95 4.71 6.20 -1.24
CA LYS A 95 3.94 5.50 -0.20
C LYS A 95 2.79 4.67 -0.78
N GLY A 96 2.03 5.24 -1.72
CA GLY A 96 0.93 4.50 -2.36
C GLY A 96 1.41 3.25 -3.13
N PHE A 97 2.57 3.34 -3.76
CA PHE A 97 3.19 2.20 -4.44
C PHE A 97 3.68 1.15 -3.42
N ILE A 98 4.40 1.57 -2.38
CA ILE A 98 4.89 0.69 -1.32
C ILE A 98 3.73 -0.03 -0.62
N ASP A 99 2.67 0.70 -0.26
CA ASP A 99 1.48 0.13 0.38
C ASP A 99 0.82 -0.92 -0.52
N ARG A 100 0.77 -0.68 -1.84
CA ARG A 100 0.25 -1.66 -2.81
C ARG A 100 1.13 -2.91 -2.86
N GLN A 101 2.44 -2.75 -2.96
CA GLN A 101 3.40 -3.87 -2.98
C GLN A 101 3.34 -4.68 -1.69
N LEU A 102 3.24 -4.03 -0.54
CA LEU A 102 3.09 -4.70 0.75
C LEU A 102 1.79 -5.49 0.83
N LYS A 103 0.68 -4.94 0.32
CA LYS A 103 -0.60 -5.65 0.25
C LYS A 103 -0.54 -6.87 -0.66
N GLU A 104 0.16 -6.78 -1.78
CA GLU A 104 0.40 -7.92 -2.68
C GLU A 104 1.23 -9.02 -2.00
N ILE A 105 2.31 -8.64 -1.30
CA ILE A 105 3.13 -9.58 -0.50
C ILE A 105 2.27 -10.25 0.59
N GLU A 106 1.43 -9.50 1.29
CA GLU A 106 0.56 -10.05 2.33
C GLU A 106 -0.45 -11.05 1.76
N ASN A 107 -1.07 -10.74 0.62
CA ASN A 107 -1.98 -11.64 -0.08
C ASN A 107 -1.27 -12.92 -0.55
N PHE A 108 -0.04 -12.78 -1.04
CA PHE A 108 0.78 -13.93 -1.46
C PHE A 108 1.09 -14.84 -0.27
N ARG A 109 1.53 -14.28 0.87
CA ARG A 109 1.76 -15.05 2.10
C ARG A 109 0.53 -15.80 2.58
N LYS A 110 -0.66 -15.21 2.44
CA LYS A 110 -1.93 -15.86 2.81
C LYS A 110 -2.18 -17.13 2.01
N ILE A 111 -1.86 -17.17 0.71
CA ILE A 111 -2.13 -18.33 -0.14
C ILE A 111 -1.05 -19.41 -0.06
N GLU A 112 0.20 -19.04 0.27
CA GLU A 112 1.33 -19.96 0.27
C GLU A 112 1.15 -21.16 1.22
N HIS A 113 0.41 -20.95 2.32
CA HIS A 113 0.16 -21.99 3.33
C HIS A 113 -1.18 -22.72 3.17
N ILE A 114 -2.03 -22.32 2.21
CA ILE A 114 -3.34 -22.96 2.03
C ILE A 114 -3.19 -24.22 1.18
N LYS A 115 -3.19 -25.37 1.86
CA LYS A 115 -3.15 -26.69 1.21
C LYS A 115 -4.40 -26.96 0.38
N ILE A 116 -4.19 -27.55 -0.79
CA ILE A 116 -5.26 -28.14 -1.61
C ILE A 116 -5.32 -29.62 -1.26
N PRO A 117 -6.43 -30.12 -0.70
CA PRO A 117 -6.59 -31.54 -0.39
C PRO A 117 -6.60 -32.41 -1.65
N GLY A 118 -6.06 -33.62 -1.57
CA GLY A 118 -5.96 -34.53 -2.73
C GLY A 118 -7.30 -34.91 -3.38
N GLY A 119 -8.39 -34.92 -2.60
CA GLY A 119 -9.76 -35.16 -3.10
C GLY A 119 -10.54 -33.90 -3.44
N PHE A 120 -9.87 -32.76 -3.65
CA PHE A 120 -10.51 -31.54 -4.13
C PHE A 120 -10.61 -31.56 -5.65
N GLU A 121 -11.83 -31.46 -6.17
CA GLU A 121 -12.11 -31.45 -7.60
C GLU A 121 -12.31 -30.00 -8.07
N PHE A 122 -11.39 -29.48 -8.89
CA PHE A 122 -11.40 -28.07 -9.31
C PHE A 122 -12.64 -27.67 -10.13
N LYS A 123 -13.29 -28.64 -10.78
CA LYS A 123 -14.57 -28.46 -11.49
C LYS A 123 -15.71 -28.05 -10.56
N ASP A 124 -15.61 -28.34 -9.26
CA ASP A 124 -16.63 -28.01 -8.26
C ASP A 124 -16.54 -26.54 -7.79
N ALA A 125 -15.60 -25.77 -8.32
CA ALA A 125 -15.44 -24.34 -8.05
C ALA A 125 -16.01 -23.48 -9.19
N PRO A 126 -17.32 -23.12 -9.14
CA PRO A 126 -17.94 -22.18 -10.05
C PRO A 126 -17.13 -20.88 -10.22
N GLY A 127 -17.01 -20.44 -11.46
CA GLY A 127 -16.27 -19.23 -11.84
C GLY A 127 -14.85 -19.49 -12.34
N LEU A 128 -14.32 -20.71 -12.20
CA LEU A 128 -13.11 -21.09 -12.93
C LEU A 128 -13.43 -21.37 -14.39
N SER A 129 -12.58 -20.89 -15.30
CA SER A 129 -12.70 -21.25 -16.71
C SER A 129 -12.31 -22.71 -16.94
N LYS A 130 -12.82 -23.31 -18.01
CA LYS A 130 -12.46 -24.69 -18.40
C LYS A 130 -10.96 -24.88 -18.53
N GLU A 131 -10.26 -23.91 -19.14
CA GLU A 131 -8.80 -23.94 -19.30
C GLU A 131 -8.07 -23.97 -17.95
N ILE A 132 -8.53 -23.17 -16.98
CA ILE A 132 -7.93 -23.14 -15.64
C ILE A 132 -8.20 -24.45 -14.90
N VAL A 133 -9.43 -24.97 -14.98
CA VAL A 133 -9.79 -26.28 -14.40
C VAL A 133 -8.92 -27.38 -14.99
N GLU A 134 -8.73 -27.40 -16.30
CA GLU A 134 -7.89 -28.40 -16.98
C GLU A 134 -6.42 -28.30 -16.54
N LYS A 135 -5.85 -27.09 -16.53
CA LYS A 135 -4.47 -26.85 -16.07
C LYS A 135 -4.26 -27.32 -14.63
N LEU A 136 -5.16 -26.93 -13.71
CA LEU A 136 -5.08 -27.29 -12.30
C LEU A 136 -5.28 -28.79 -12.07
N SER A 137 -6.22 -29.40 -12.80
CA SER A 137 -6.50 -30.84 -12.69
C SER A 137 -5.37 -31.70 -13.24
N ARG A 138 -4.63 -31.19 -14.24
CA ARG A 138 -3.43 -31.84 -14.79
C ARG A 138 -2.21 -31.68 -13.89
N ILE A 139 -1.96 -30.48 -13.38
CA ILE A 139 -0.76 -30.18 -12.58
C ILE A 139 -0.91 -30.65 -11.13
N ARG A 140 -2.15 -30.70 -10.61
CA ARG A 140 -2.48 -31.09 -9.22
C ARG A 140 -1.59 -30.37 -8.17
N PRO A 141 -1.64 -29.03 -8.10
CA PRO A 141 -0.83 -28.29 -7.14
C PRO A 141 -1.19 -28.66 -5.69
N VAL A 142 -0.19 -28.72 -4.80
CA VAL A 142 -0.35 -29.13 -3.39
C VAL A 142 -0.88 -27.99 -2.49
N ASN A 143 -0.76 -26.75 -2.94
CA ASN A 143 -1.26 -25.57 -2.24
C ASN A 143 -1.60 -24.43 -3.22
N LEU A 144 -2.30 -23.40 -2.74
CA LEU A 144 -2.69 -22.25 -3.56
C LEU A 144 -1.50 -21.41 -4.04
N GLY A 145 -0.39 -21.36 -3.30
CA GLY A 145 0.83 -20.68 -3.75
C GLY A 145 1.47 -21.35 -4.97
N GLN A 146 1.45 -22.67 -5.07
CA GLN A 146 1.88 -23.39 -6.27
C GLN A 146 0.90 -23.14 -7.41
N ALA A 147 -0.42 -23.19 -7.13
CA ALA A 147 -1.45 -22.93 -8.12
C ALA A 147 -1.29 -21.52 -8.73
N SER A 148 -0.96 -20.50 -7.94
CA SER A 148 -0.80 -19.12 -8.41
C SER A 148 0.42 -18.90 -9.31
N ARG A 149 1.39 -19.82 -9.29
CA ARG A 149 2.58 -19.76 -10.15
C ARG A 149 2.37 -20.48 -11.49
N ILE A 150 1.25 -21.15 -11.68
CA ILE A 150 0.92 -21.82 -12.95
C ILE A 150 0.55 -20.76 -13.99
N SER A 151 1.20 -20.82 -15.15
CA SER A 151 0.95 -19.88 -16.25
C SER A 151 -0.52 -19.89 -16.69
N GLY A 152 -1.12 -18.70 -16.72
CA GLY A 152 -2.53 -18.48 -17.05
C GLY A 152 -3.49 -18.66 -15.87
N VAL A 153 -3.02 -19.02 -14.67
CA VAL A 153 -3.85 -18.96 -13.46
C VAL A 153 -3.85 -17.54 -12.92
N THR A 154 -5.03 -16.92 -12.87
CA THR A 154 -5.19 -15.51 -12.50
C THR A 154 -5.41 -15.34 -10.99
N PRO A 155 -5.15 -14.15 -10.42
CA PRO A 155 -5.48 -13.84 -9.03
C PRO A 155 -6.97 -14.04 -8.70
N VAL A 156 -7.86 -13.84 -9.68
CA VAL A 156 -9.30 -14.10 -9.55
C VAL A 156 -9.55 -15.60 -9.34
N ALA A 157 -8.92 -16.47 -10.13
CA ALA A 157 -9.04 -17.91 -9.95
C ALA A 157 -8.55 -18.38 -8.57
N ILE A 158 -7.46 -17.83 -8.06
CA ILE A 158 -6.97 -18.13 -6.70
C ILE A 158 -7.96 -17.69 -5.63
N SER A 159 -8.60 -16.53 -5.82
CA SER A 159 -9.62 -16.01 -4.91
C SER A 159 -10.84 -16.94 -4.86
N ILE A 160 -11.29 -17.42 -6.03
CA ILE A 160 -12.36 -18.42 -6.15
C ILE A 160 -11.97 -19.69 -5.39
N LEU A 161 -10.80 -20.26 -5.68
CA LEU A 161 -10.32 -21.48 -5.01
C LEU A 161 -10.26 -21.32 -3.48
N MET A 162 -9.82 -20.17 -2.98
CA MET A 162 -9.77 -19.90 -1.54
C MET A 162 -11.15 -20.00 -0.88
N VAL A 163 -12.18 -19.42 -1.51
CA VAL A 163 -13.57 -19.49 -1.02
C VAL A 163 -14.08 -20.92 -1.03
N TYR A 164 -13.86 -21.66 -2.12
CA TYR A 164 -14.35 -23.03 -2.27
C TYR A 164 -13.61 -24.03 -1.39
N LEU A 165 -12.31 -23.88 -1.19
CA LEU A 165 -11.55 -24.69 -0.24
C LEU A 165 -12.03 -24.48 1.20
N LYS A 166 -12.39 -23.25 1.58
CA LYS A 166 -12.97 -22.97 2.90
C LYS A 166 -14.33 -23.67 3.06
N LYS A 167 -15.20 -23.57 2.05
CA LYS A 167 -16.51 -24.26 2.04
C LYS A 167 -16.35 -25.79 2.11
N TRP A 168 -15.41 -26.34 1.35
CA TRP A 168 -15.14 -27.78 1.30
C TRP A 168 -14.65 -28.34 2.65
N LYS A 169 -13.80 -27.60 3.37
CA LYS A 169 -13.34 -27.99 4.72
C LYS A 169 -14.53 -28.02 5.70
N ASN A 170 -15.31 -26.94 5.75
CA ASN A 170 -16.46 -26.85 6.65
C ASN A 170 -17.46 -28.01 6.46
N LEU A 171 -17.74 -28.41 5.20
CA LEU A 171 -18.67 -29.50 4.90
C LEU A 171 -18.20 -30.89 5.38
N ARG A 172 -16.90 -31.07 5.61
CA ARG A 172 -16.33 -32.34 6.10
C ARG A 172 -16.16 -32.33 7.61
N ASP A 173 -15.85 -31.17 8.18
CA ASP A 173 -15.79 -31.00 9.62
C ASP A 173 -17.17 -31.22 10.26
N THR A 174 -18.27 -30.84 9.59
CA THR A 174 -19.64 -31.10 10.06
C THR A 174 -20.12 -32.55 9.91
N LYS A 175 -19.41 -33.39 9.14
CA LYS A 175 -19.76 -34.81 8.94
C LYS A 175 -18.98 -35.76 9.86
N THR A 176 -18.04 -35.22 10.64
CA THR A 176 -17.17 -35.99 11.54
C THR A 176 -17.51 -35.75 13.02
N ASN A 177 -18.65 -35.11 13.28
CA ASN A 177 -19.19 -34.81 14.60
C ASN A 177 -20.66 -35.26 14.65
#